data_AF-A0A7R9WB04-F1
#
_entry.id   AF-A0A7R9WB04-F1
#
_cell.length_a   1.000
_cell.length_b   1.000
_cell.length_c   1.000
_cell.angle_alpha   90.00
_cell.angle_beta   90.00
_cell.angle_gamma   90.00
#
_symmetry.space_group_name_H-M   'P 1'
#
loop_
_entity.id
_entity.type
_entity.pdbx_description
1 polymer ?
#
loop_
_entity_poly.entity_id
_entity_poly.type
_entity_poly.pdbx_seq_one_letter_code
_entity_poly.pdbx_strand_id
1 'polypeptide(L)'
;AAMRRRRAVLAAVALLAVASVATARGLTPVARCYAAPTPANDRRSDASSSRITIGTFNAMFLFDGVGDVAVSPYSGGTAADVAAADAHIVAVRDGVVRALDVDVLVVAEAETCGTLARVAAANVNYAAGMIDGTDTYTGQEIGMLTKVDVEVDFQRTEVRGEYSAGTSSCGYVGSKDSAVSKHFWTRIKIVNRYVSIIAAHLKANPTEASSCAQREAQVEVLRDLVTTRYATGDAVVVLGDLNDYSAKYMDVSGNVPTSRVIANLRDFDGDGVDELEEVSSVIAQSSRYTYQSSSGSSKSMLDHILVSKADIDIVDATIRHDVVSSRSVSDHFPLVATLDILAERNESRLPTSSSTTPRDTSVWRTFVVAGGVAAVLLHIAH
;
A
#
# COMPACT_ATOMS: atom_id res chain seq x y z
N ALA A 1 72.02 36.22 38.32
CA ALA A 1 71.83 36.43 39.78
C ALA A 1 70.62 37.35 39.96
N ALA A 2 69.58 37.09 40.75
CA ALA A 2 69.34 36.08 41.76
C ALA A 2 67.82 35.81 41.88
N MET A 3 67.50 34.53 42.14
CA MET A 3 66.41 33.97 42.96
C MET A 3 65.09 34.74 43.16
N ARG A 4 63.99 34.17 42.64
CA ARG A 4 62.98 33.32 43.35
C ARG A 4 61.96 34.11 44.20
N ARG A 5 60.67 33.92 43.88
CA ARG A 5 59.75 33.10 44.72
C ARG A 5 58.45 32.76 43.98
N ARG A 6 58.01 31.53 44.26
CA ARG A 6 56.87 30.79 43.72
C ARG A 6 55.55 31.38 44.20
N ARG A 7 54.47 31.20 43.41
CA ARG A 7 53.18 30.67 43.89
C ARG A 7 52.39 30.09 42.72
N ALA A 8 51.81 28.93 42.98
CA ALA A 8 51.10 28.05 42.08
C ALA A 8 49.75 28.65 41.66
N VAL A 9 49.32 28.38 40.43
CA VAL A 9 47.90 28.37 40.05
C VAL A 9 47.66 27.16 39.15
N LEU A 10 46.53 26.52 39.44
CA LEU A 10 46.00 25.26 38.96
C LEU A 10 45.91 25.12 37.44
N ALA A 11 45.99 23.85 37.04
CA ALA A 11 45.62 23.34 35.73
C ALA A 11 44.15 23.64 35.37
N ALA A 12 43.94 24.01 34.11
CA ALA A 12 42.71 23.72 33.37
C ALA A 12 43.09 23.54 31.89
N VAL A 13 43.30 22.29 31.50
CA VAL A 13 43.39 21.89 30.09
C VAL A 13 41.96 21.94 29.55
N ALA A 14 41.60 23.03 28.88
CA ALA A 14 40.39 23.09 28.07
C ALA A 14 40.69 22.37 26.75
N LEU A 15 40.42 21.07 26.72
CA LEU A 15 40.21 20.35 25.46
C LEU A 15 39.00 20.97 24.78
N LEU A 16 39.24 21.77 23.73
CA LEU A 16 38.22 22.02 22.71
C LEU A 16 38.03 20.71 21.95
N ALA A 17 37.16 19.85 22.47
CA ALA A 17 36.50 18.85 21.65
C ALA A 17 35.53 19.63 20.75
N VAL A 18 35.91 19.82 19.49
CA VAL A 18 34.97 20.10 18.42
C VAL A 18 34.12 18.84 18.27
N ALA A 19 33.09 18.73 19.09
CA ALA A 19 31.99 17.83 18.82
C ALA A 19 31.30 18.37 17.58
N SER A 20 31.66 17.83 16.43
CA SER A 20 30.83 17.84 15.25
C SER A 20 29.51 17.20 15.63
N VAL A 21 28.55 18.03 16.06
CA VAL A 21 27.14 17.69 16.04
C VAL A 21 26.80 17.54 14.56
N ALA A 22 26.97 16.32 14.05
CA ALA A 22 26.17 15.89 12.93
C ALA A 22 24.74 16.07 13.39
N THR A 23 24.10 17.15 12.93
CA THR A 23 22.66 17.27 12.94
C THR A 23 22.15 16.09 12.12
N ALA A 24 21.84 14.99 12.79
CA ALA A 24 20.85 14.06 12.32
C ALA A 24 19.61 14.91 12.11
N ARG A 25 19.37 15.33 10.86
CA ARG A 25 18.07 15.84 10.46
C ARG A 25 17.09 14.76 10.90
N GLY A 26 16.24 15.14 11.86
CA GLY A 26 15.37 14.21 12.55
C GLY A 26 14.60 13.38 11.53
N LEU A 27 14.82 12.07 11.57
CA LEU A 27 13.76 11.16 11.22
C LEU A 27 12.73 11.36 12.34
N THR A 28 11.72 12.20 12.08
CA THR A 28 10.47 12.10 12.82
C THR A 28 10.05 10.64 12.77
N PRO A 29 9.79 9.97 13.91
CA PRO A 29 9.26 8.62 13.88
C PRO A 29 8.03 8.62 12.98
N VAL A 30 8.02 7.77 11.96
CA VAL A 30 6.85 7.53 11.12
C VAL A 30 5.72 7.18 12.08
N ALA A 31 4.66 7.99 12.14
CA ALA A 31 3.56 7.67 13.04
C ALA A 31 2.90 6.40 12.52
N ARG A 32 2.56 5.53 13.47
CA ARG A 32 1.91 4.26 13.21
C ARG A 32 0.81 4.12 14.24
N CYS A 33 -0.35 3.66 13.79
CA CYS A 33 -1.37 3.14 14.67
C CYS A 33 -1.42 1.63 14.51
N TYR A 34 -1.67 0.98 15.64
CA TYR A 34 -1.94 -0.44 15.74
C TYR A 34 -0.75 -1.32 15.33
N ALA A 35 -0.03 -1.76 16.36
CA ALA A 35 1.00 -2.78 16.24
C ALA A 35 0.36 -4.18 16.26
N ALA A 36 1.00 -5.13 15.60
CA ALA A 36 0.64 -6.54 15.59
C ALA A 36 0.52 -7.06 17.03
N PRO A 37 -0.69 -7.40 17.50
CA PRO A 37 -0.85 -7.91 18.85
C PRO A 37 -0.26 -9.32 18.96
N THR A 38 0.20 -9.68 20.14
CA THR A 38 0.71 -11.03 20.44
C THR A 38 -0.03 -11.58 21.66
N PRO A 39 -0.86 -12.64 21.52
CA PRO A 39 -1.20 -13.32 20.27
C PRO A 39 -2.14 -12.51 19.36
N ALA A 40 -2.03 -12.73 18.05
CA ALA A 40 -3.00 -12.24 17.08
C ALA A 40 -4.35 -12.96 17.23
N ASN A 41 -5.46 -12.24 17.11
CA ASN A 41 -6.82 -12.76 17.19
C ASN A 41 -7.61 -12.51 15.90
N ASP A 42 -8.56 -13.40 15.62
CA ASP A 42 -9.55 -13.24 14.57
C ASP A 42 -10.91 -12.93 15.22
N ARG A 43 -11.42 -11.70 15.01
CA ARG A 43 -12.71 -11.20 15.55
C ARG A 43 -13.85 -11.31 14.54
N ARG A 44 -13.66 -12.03 13.43
CA ARG A 44 -14.78 -12.34 12.53
C ARG A 44 -15.78 -13.25 13.24
N SER A 45 -17.04 -13.16 12.86
CA SER A 45 -18.09 -14.04 13.40
C SER A 45 -17.85 -15.52 13.09
N ASP A 46 -17.11 -15.81 12.04
CA ASP A 46 -16.80 -17.14 11.52
C ASP A 46 -15.28 -17.35 11.38
N ALA A 47 -14.51 -17.04 12.44
CA ALA A 47 -13.04 -17.14 12.45
C ALA A 47 -12.44 -18.50 12.01
N SER A 48 -13.21 -19.59 12.03
CA SER A 48 -12.79 -20.90 11.51
C SER A 48 -12.90 -21.05 9.99
N SER A 49 -13.54 -20.09 9.31
CA SER A 49 -13.75 -20.06 7.87
C SER A 49 -12.50 -19.55 7.15
N SER A 50 -12.16 -20.21 6.03
CA SER A 50 -11.17 -19.70 5.09
C SER A 50 -11.75 -18.64 4.13
N ARG A 51 -13.07 -18.45 4.16
CA ARG A 51 -13.74 -17.38 3.42
C ARG A 51 -13.51 -16.05 4.11
N ILE A 52 -13.22 -15.01 3.34
CA ILE A 52 -13.03 -13.64 3.81
C ILE A 52 -13.68 -12.64 2.86
N THR A 53 -14.18 -11.54 3.40
CA THR A 53 -14.61 -10.38 2.63
C THR A 53 -13.57 -9.27 2.71
N ILE A 54 -13.06 -8.85 1.56
CA ILE A 54 -12.04 -7.78 1.46
C ILE A 54 -12.59 -6.67 0.57
N GLY A 55 -12.41 -5.42 1.00
CA GLY A 55 -12.80 -4.25 0.22
C GLY A 55 -11.72 -3.18 0.14
N THR A 56 -11.89 -2.29 -0.83
CA THR A 56 -11.14 -1.04 -0.94
C THR A 56 -12.07 0.14 -1.24
N PHE A 57 -11.76 1.31 -0.69
CA PHE A 57 -12.53 2.53 -0.85
C PHE A 57 -11.63 3.77 -0.74
N ASN A 58 -11.62 4.61 -1.77
CA ASN A 58 -11.11 5.99 -1.65
C ASN A 58 -12.19 6.86 -0.97
N ALA A 59 -11.85 7.40 0.21
CA ALA A 59 -12.78 8.14 1.05
C ALA A 59 -12.84 9.65 0.76
N MET A 60 -12.08 10.14 -0.23
CA MET A 60 -12.03 11.54 -0.67
C MET A 60 -11.74 12.53 0.47
N PHE A 61 -10.46 12.75 0.78
CA PHE A 61 -10.03 13.63 1.89
C PHE A 61 -10.74 13.33 3.23
N LEU A 62 -10.60 12.10 3.75
CA LEU A 62 -11.04 11.74 5.10
C LEU A 62 -10.13 12.37 6.17
N PHE A 63 -10.31 13.67 6.35
CA PHE A 63 -9.47 14.57 7.15
C PHE A 63 -10.25 15.09 8.36
N ASP A 64 -9.57 15.66 9.35
CA ASP A 64 -10.20 16.25 10.55
C ASP A 64 -10.42 17.76 10.49
N GLY A 65 -9.89 18.43 9.46
CA GLY A 65 -10.02 19.86 9.22
C GLY A 65 -9.11 20.74 10.08
N VAL A 66 -8.11 20.15 10.75
CA VAL A 66 -7.17 20.85 11.63
C VAL A 66 -5.77 20.88 11.02
N GLY A 67 -5.41 22.01 10.42
CA GLY A 67 -4.05 22.22 9.90
C GLY A 67 -3.78 21.52 8.57
N ASP A 68 -4.84 21.20 7.84
CA ASP A 68 -4.77 20.51 6.55
C ASP A 68 -3.95 21.28 5.50
N VAL A 69 -3.41 20.52 4.54
CA VAL A 69 -2.72 21.07 3.38
C VAL A 69 -3.64 21.91 2.50
N ALA A 70 -3.06 22.82 1.71
CA ALA A 70 -3.80 23.77 0.88
C ALA A 70 -4.74 23.16 -0.18
N VAL A 71 -4.55 21.89 -0.54
CA VAL A 71 -5.44 21.18 -1.48
C VAL A 71 -6.62 20.50 -0.80
N SER A 72 -6.64 20.41 0.53
CA SER A 72 -7.77 19.88 1.29
C SER A 72 -8.99 20.80 1.14
N PRO A 73 -10.21 20.24 1.02
CA PRO A 73 -11.43 21.04 1.08
C PRO A 73 -11.62 21.76 2.43
N TYR A 74 -10.89 21.36 3.48
CA TYR A 74 -10.98 21.91 4.83
C TYR A 74 -9.77 22.78 5.21
N SER A 75 -8.94 23.19 4.22
CA SER A 75 -7.67 23.90 4.44
C SER A 75 -7.80 25.29 5.11
N GLY A 76 -9.02 25.80 5.28
CA GLY A 76 -9.27 27.05 6.00
C GLY A 76 -9.03 26.93 7.51
N GLY A 77 -9.10 25.72 8.06
CA GLY A 77 -8.92 25.45 9.49
C GLY A 77 -9.92 26.19 10.39
N THR A 78 -11.05 26.63 9.83
CA THR A 78 -12.09 27.33 10.58
C THR A 78 -12.94 26.34 11.37
N ALA A 79 -13.71 26.82 12.35
CA ALA A 79 -14.67 25.98 13.06
C ALA A 79 -15.71 25.34 12.11
N ALA A 80 -16.01 25.99 10.98
CA ALA A 80 -16.90 25.44 9.97
C ALA A 80 -16.23 24.30 9.18
N ASP A 81 -14.93 24.43 8.88
CA ASP A 81 -14.16 23.40 8.19
C ASP A 81 -14.03 22.14 9.04
N VAL A 82 -13.67 22.30 10.33
CA VAL A 82 -13.62 21.19 11.30
C VAL A 82 -14.99 20.51 11.43
N ALA A 83 -16.08 21.28 11.47
CA ALA A 83 -17.42 20.70 11.53
C ALA A 83 -17.81 19.96 10.23
N ALA A 84 -17.38 20.45 9.06
CA ALA A 84 -17.62 19.79 7.79
C ALA A 84 -16.83 18.48 7.66
N ALA A 85 -15.55 18.51 8.06
CA ALA A 85 -14.68 17.33 8.15
C ALA A 85 -15.24 16.27 9.12
N ASP A 86 -15.72 16.69 10.30
CA ASP A 86 -16.39 15.82 11.26
C ASP A 86 -17.64 15.15 10.66
N ALA A 87 -18.49 15.93 9.98
CA ALA A 87 -19.68 15.42 9.31
C ALA A 87 -19.33 14.43 8.19
N HIS A 88 -18.25 14.67 7.45
CA HIS A 88 -17.75 13.76 6.42
C HIS A 88 -17.25 12.43 7.00
N ILE A 89 -16.45 12.46 8.08
CA ILE A 89 -16.03 11.25 8.82
C ILE A 89 -17.24 10.45 9.29
N VAL A 90 -18.26 11.12 9.84
CA VAL A 90 -19.50 10.47 10.28
C VAL A 90 -20.24 9.83 9.10
N ALA A 91 -20.34 10.52 7.96
CA ALA A 91 -20.99 9.99 6.77
C ALA A 91 -20.27 8.75 6.20
N VAL A 92 -18.94 8.76 6.15
CA VAL A 92 -18.14 7.60 5.73
C VAL A 92 -18.29 6.45 6.72
N ARG A 93 -18.18 6.71 8.03
CA ARG A 93 -18.36 5.69 9.08
C ARG A 93 -19.73 5.03 9.00
N ASP A 94 -20.78 5.85 8.96
CA ASP A 94 -22.15 5.39 9.17
C ASP A 94 -22.83 4.92 7.90
N GLY A 95 -22.56 5.57 6.76
CA GLY A 95 -23.16 5.26 5.47
C GLY A 95 -22.38 4.20 4.68
N VAL A 96 -21.04 4.25 4.73
CA VAL A 96 -20.19 3.35 3.94
C VAL A 96 -19.68 2.20 4.79
N VAL A 97 -18.80 2.47 5.76
CA VAL A 97 -18.07 1.40 6.48
C VAL A 97 -19.01 0.47 7.23
N ARG A 98 -20.03 1.02 7.91
CA ARG A 98 -21.04 0.18 8.58
C ARG A 98 -21.88 -0.64 7.60
N ALA A 99 -22.20 -0.12 6.42
CA ALA A 99 -23.01 -0.82 5.42
C ALA A 99 -22.22 -1.89 4.65
N LEU A 100 -20.90 -1.72 4.53
CA LEU A 100 -20.01 -2.72 3.97
C LEU A 100 -19.78 -3.88 4.94
N ASP A 101 -19.42 -3.58 6.19
CA ASP A 101 -19.12 -4.54 7.26
C ASP A 101 -18.21 -5.71 6.83
N VAL A 102 -17.25 -5.44 5.94
CA VAL A 102 -16.30 -6.44 5.44
C VAL A 102 -15.27 -6.84 6.50
N ASP A 103 -14.51 -7.91 6.29
CA ASP A 103 -13.50 -8.35 7.26
C ASP A 103 -12.23 -7.49 7.21
N VAL A 104 -11.86 -7.04 6.01
CA VAL A 104 -10.73 -6.13 5.76
C VAL A 104 -11.21 -5.03 4.80
N LEU A 105 -11.04 -3.76 5.18
CA LEU A 105 -11.30 -2.62 4.32
C LEU A 105 -10.05 -1.74 4.23
N VAL A 106 -9.50 -1.59 3.03
CA VAL A 106 -8.46 -0.60 2.74
C VAL A 106 -9.11 0.74 2.41
N VAL A 107 -8.69 1.78 3.13
CA VAL A 107 -9.24 3.14 2.98
C VAL A 107 -8.14 4.05 2.46
N ALA A 108 -8.31 4.54 1.23
CA ALA A 108 -7.42 5.53 0.63
C ALA A 108 -7.91 6.95 0.93
N GLU A 109 -6.97 7.90 0.92
CA GLU A 109 -7.21 9.31 1.27
C GLU A 109 -7.65 9.54 2.73
N ALA A 110 -7.16 8.70 3.64
CA ALA A 110 -7.17 9.02 5.06
C ALA A 110 -6.14 10.11 5.36
N GLU A 111 -6.26 10.80 6.48
CA GLU A 111 -5.24 11.79 6.90
C GLU A 111 -4.33 11.23 7.98
N THR A 112 -4.94 10.74 9.06
CA THR A 112 -4.23 10.30 10.25
C THR A 112 -4.83 9.02 10.82
N CYS A 113 -4.07 8.35 11.66
CA CYS A 113 -4.59 7.28 12.52
C CYS A 113 -5.83 7.68 13.33
N GLY A 114 -5.95 8.96 13.73
CA GLY A 114 -7.11 9.46 14.45
C GLY A 114 -8.38 9.44 13.60
N THR A 115 -8.30 9.97 12.37
CA THR A 115 -9.42 9.94 11.40
C THR A 115 -9.85 8.51 11.08
N LEU A 116 -8.87 7.62 10.84
CA LEU A 116 -9.13 6.22 10.53
C LEU A 116 -9.80 5.47 11.69
N ALA A 117 -9.35 5.70 12.94
CA ALA A 117 -9.96 5.10 14.13
C ALA A 117 -11.41 5.56 14.35
N ARG A 118 -11.73 6.81 14.02
CA ARG A 118 -13.11 7.33 14.10
C ARG A 118 -14.04 6.61 13.12
N VAL A 119 -13.56 6.28 11.92
CA VAL A 119 -14.31 5.47 10.94
C VAL A 119 -14.39 4.00 11.37
N ALA A 120 -13.33 3.44 11.97
CA ALA A 120 -13.33 2.07 12.49
C ALA A 120 -14.42 1.84 13.55
N ALA A 121 -14.80 2.87 14.31
CA ALA A 121 -15.89 2.81 15.28
C ALA A 121 -17.28 2.48 14.67
N ALA A 122 -17.38 2.36 13.34
CA ALA A 122 -18.53 1.75 12.67
C ALA A 122 -18.84 0.33 13.17
N ASN A 123 -17.81 -0.45 13.53
CA ASN A 123 -17.92 -1.79 14.08
C ASN A 123 -16.89 -1.99 15.22
N VAL A 124 -17.36 -2.46 16.37
CA VAL A 124 -16.53 -2.71 17.56
C VAL A 124 -15.42 -3.76 17.35
N ASN A 125 -15.54 -4.60 16.33
CA ASN A 125 -14.55 -5.61 15.98
C ASN A 125 -13.44 -5.08 15.07
N TYR A 126 -13.54 -3.86 14.54
CA TYR A 126 -12.47 -3.29 13.73
C TYR A 126 -11.33 -2.77 14.59
N ALA A 127 -10.11 -3.18 14.21
CA ALA A 127 -8.90 -2.43 14.48
C ALA A 127 -8.58 -1.52 13.28
N ALA A 128 -8.01 -0.34 13.55
CA ALA A 128 -7.53 0.59 12.54
C ALA A 128 -6.00 0.63 12.56
N GLY A 129 -5.38 0.31 11.42
CA GLY A 129 -3.93 0.35 11.28
C GLY A 129 -3.49 1.14 10.05
N MET A 130 -2.40 1.88 10.23
CA MET A 130 -1.82 2.75 9.23
C MET A 130 -0.35 2.99 9.56
N ILE A 131 0.44 3.25 8.53
CA ILE A 131 1.80 3.76 8.63
C ILE A 131 1.85 5.03 7.78
N ASP A 132 2.42 6.10 8.33
CA ASP A 132 2.50 7.37 7.60
C ASP A 132 3.28 7.23 6.29
N GLY A 133 2.86 8.05 5.36
CA GLY A 133 3.33 8.11 4.00
C GLY A 133 4.46 9.09 3.80
N THR A 134 4.67 9.45 2.54
CA THR A 134 5.58 10.53 2.14
C THR A 134 4.90 11.56 1.24
N ASP A 135 3.56 11.51 1.11
CA ASP A 135 2.79 12.47 0.34
C ASP A 135 2.56 13.77 1.11
N THR A 136 3.52 14.67 1.00
CA THR A 136 3.45 16.01 1.61
C THR A 136 2.60 17.00 0.81
N TYR A 137 2.20 16.66 -0.42
CA TYR A 137 1.45 17.58 -1.27
C TYR A 137 -0.04 17.52 -0.97
N THR A 138 -0.61 16.31 -0.93
CA THR A 138 -2.02 16.14 -0.56
C THR A 138 -2.24 15.81 0.90
N GLY A 139 -1.20 15.41 1.65
CA GLY A 139 -1.34 14.96 3.03
C GLY A 139 -2.17 13.69 3.17
N GLN A 140 -2.50 13.03 2.06
CA GLN A 140 -3.31 11.83 2.04
C GLN A 140 -2.46 10.61 2.39
N GLU A 141 -3.10 9.66 3.02
CA GLU A 141 -2.57 8.38 3.45
C GLU A 141 -3.46 7.23 3.00
N ILE A 142 -2.99 6.00 3.24
CA ILE A 142 -3.77 4.78 3.02
C ILE A 142 -3.67 3.90 4.26
N GLY A 143 -4.83 3.47 4.77
CA GLY A 143 -4.93 2.66 5.98
C GLY A 143 -5.82 1.44 5.80
N MET A 144 -5.93 0.63 6.86
CA MET A 144 -6.73 -0.58 6.88
C MET A 144 -7.61 -0.63 8.13
N LEU A 145 -8.87 -1.00 7.94
CA LEU A 145 -9.77 -1.46 8.98
C LEU A 145 -9.85 -2.98 8.93
N THR A 146 -9.71 -3.68 10.05
CA THR A 146 -9.71 -5.15 10.02
C THR A 146 -10.29 -5.80 11.27
N LYS A 147 -11.06 -6.88 11.04
CA LYS A 147 -11.53 -7.81 12.09
C LYS A 147 -10.49 -8.88 12.42
N VAL A 148 -9.44 -9.03 11.60
CA VAL A 148 -8.38 -10.02 11.80
C VAL A 148 -7.10 -9.30 12.19
N ASP A 149 -6.51 -9.67 13.32
CA ASP A 149 -5.28 -9.05 13.75
C ASP A 149 -4.14 -9.28 12.76
N VAL A 150 -3.32 -8.25 12.58
CA VAL A 150 -2.11 -8.36 11.78
C VAL A 150 -1.03 -9.11 12.55
N GLU A 151 -0.29 -9.95 11.84
CA GLU A 151 0.86 -10.73 12.34
C GLU A 151 2.17 -9.96 12.17
N VAL A 152 2.15 -8.91 11.34
CA VAL A 152 3.29 -8.03 11.07
C VAL A 152 2.80 -6.60 11.08
N ASP A 153 3.48 -5.73 11.84
CA ASP A 153 3.22 -4.29 11.82
C ASP A 153 3.17 -3.76 10.38
N PHE A 154 2.40 -2.72 10.12
CA PHE A 154 2.36 -2.05 8.84
C PHE A 154 3.77 -1.62 8.42
N GLN A 155 4.19 -2.06 7.24
CA GLN A 155 5.51 -1.79 6.67
C GLN A 155 5.39 -0.96 5.40
N ARG A 156 6.44 -0.19 5.15
CA ARG A 156 6.67 0.55 3.91
C ARG A 156 8.10 0.36 3.45
N THR A 157 8.34 0.76 2.21
CA THR A 157 9.68 0.89 1.65
C THR A 157 9.79 2.23 0.95
N GLU A 158 10.98 2.82 1.00
CA GLU A 158 11.34 4.02 0.25
C GLU A 158 12.13 3.70 -1.03
N VAL A 159 12.21 2.41 -1.38
CA VAL A 159 12.73 1.95 -2.68
C VAL A 159 11.98 2.66 -3.80
N ARG A 160 12.72 3.03 -4.84
CA ARG A 160 12.22 3.74 -6.00
C ARG A 160 12.31 2.79 -7.19
N GLY A 161 11.24 2.71 -7.97
CA GLY A 161 11.25 2.04 -9.26
C GLY A 161 11.58 3.03 -10.38
N GLU A 162 11.89 2.50 -11.56
CA GLU A 162 12.28 3.27 -12.73
C GLU A 162 11.27 3.06 -13.87
N TYR A 163 10.89 4.16 -14.51
CA TYR A 163 10.08 4.14 -15.73
C TYR A 163 10.93 3.76 -16.95
N SER A 164 10.41 2.85 -17.78
CA SER A 164 11.07 2.43 -19.02
C SER A 164 10.28 2.83 -20.27
N ALA A 165 10.68 3.94 -20.89
CA ALA A 165 10.05 4.46 -22.10
C ALA A 165 10.02 3.45 -23.26
N GLY A 166 11.03 2.58 -23.38
CA GLY A 166 11.11 1.59 -24.47
C GLY A 166 10.06 0.49 -24.40
N THR A 167 9.36 0.36 -23.27
CA THR A 167 8.34 -0.67 -23.05
C THR A 167 6.98 -0.09 -22.67
N SER A 168 6.87 1.23 -22.55
CA SER A 168 5.66 1.92 -22.08
C SER A 168 4.86 2.56 -23.22
N SER A 169 3.55 2.65 -23.02
CA SER A 169 2.61 3.39 -23.87
C SER A 169 2.22 4.75 -23.28
N CYS A 170 2.89 5.21 -22.21
CA CYS A 170 2.56 6.48 -21.53
C CYS A 170 2.78 7.73 -22.39
N GLY A 171 3.56 7.65 -23.48
CA GLY A 171 3.91 8.79 -24.32
C GLY A 171 4.82 9.83 -23.63
N TYR A 172 5.36 9.51 -22.46
CA TYR A 172 6.31 10.38 -21.74
C TYR A 172 7.70 10.23 -22.33
N VAL A 173 8.31 11.37 -22.67
CA VAL A 173 9.68 11.45 -23.16
C VAL A 173 10.60 11.87 -22.02
N GLY A 174 11.54 11.00 -21.65
CA GLY A 174 12.52 11.25 -20.60
C GLY A 174 12.65 10.07 -19.64
N SER A 175 13.46 10.25 -18.60
CA SER A 175 13.58 9.34 -17.47
C SER A 175 12.63 9.76 -16.35
N LYS A 176 12.12 8.79 -15.60
CA LYS A 176 11.38 9.05 -14.37
C LYS A 176 11.63 7.92 -13.38
N ASP A 177 11.75 8.26 -12.12
CA ASP A 177 11.82 7.32 -11.01
C ASP A 177 10.87 7.79 -9.90
N SER A 178 10.32 6.85 -9.15
CA SER A 178 9.38 7.16 -8.07
C SER A 178 9.37 6.07 -7.01
N ALA A 179 9.33 6.48 -5.74
CA ALA A 179 8.79 5.64 -4.67
C ALA A 179 7.25 5.69 -4.72
N VAL A 180 6.61 4.78 -3.98
CA VAL A 180 5.18 4.85 -3.71
C VAL A 180 4.98 5.68 -2.45
N SER A 181 4.30 6.82 -2.56
CA SER A 181 4.17 7.76 -1.43
C SER A 181 3.05 7.39 -0.47
N LYS A 182 2.10 6.56 -0.91
CA LYS A 182 0.93 6.11 -0.14
C LYS A 182 0.75 4.61 -0.38
N HIS A 183 1.41 3.80 0.45
CA HIS A 183 1.28 2.35 0.45
C HIS A 183 1.58 1.77 1.82
N PHE A 184 1.19 0.52 2.01
CA PHE A 184 1.75 -0.33 3.04
C PHE A 184 1.70 -1.79 2.59
N TRP A 185 2.45 -2.63 3.28
CA TRP A 185 2.12 -4.05 3.35
C TRP A 185 2.03 -4.51 4.80
N THR A 186 1.17 -5.49 5.04
CA THR A 186 1.04 -6.20 6.30
C THR A 186 0.63 -7.65 6.01
N ARG A 187 0.52 -8.47 7.04
CA ARG A 187 0.20 -9.88 6.94
C ARG A 187 -0.89 -10.20 7.94
N ILE A 188 -1.95 -10.87 7.49
CA ILE A 188 -2.96 -11.48 8.36
C ILE A 188 -2.89 -13.00 8.23
N LYS A 189 -3.52 -13.70 9.16
CA LYS A 189 -3.62 -15.16 9.11
C LYS A 189 -5.08 -15.58 9.06
N ILE A 190 -5.44 -16.30 8.00
CA ILE A 190 -6.78 -16.87 7.80
C ILE A 190 -6.67 -18.37 7.97
N VAL A 191 -7.25 -18.88 9.06
CA VAL A 191 -7.06 -20.26 9.52
C VAL A 191 -5.55 -20.56 9.69
N ASN A 192 -4.95 -21.31 8.76
CA ASN A 192 -3.53 -21.66 8.77
C ASN A 192 -2.73 -21.02 7.63
N ARG A 193 -3.39 -20.20 6.79
CA ARG A 193 -2.78 -19.56 5.63
C ARG A 193 -2.46 -18.11 5.94
N TYR A 194 -1.23 -17.72 5.69
CA TYR A 194 -0.86 -16.31 5.71
C TYR A 194 -1.28 -15.62 4.42
N VAL A 195 -1.87 -14.44 4.58
CA VAL A 195 -2.29 -13.56 3.50
C VAL A 195 -1.56 -12.23 3.65
N SER A 196 -0.74 -11.89 2.65
CA SER A 196 -0.11 -10.58 2.54
C SER A 196 -1.09 -9.59 1.91
N ILE A 197 -1.38 -8.50 2.63
CA ILE A 197 -2.20 -7.39 2.15
C ILE A 197 -1.24 -6.28 1.73
N ILE A 198 -1.25 -5.95 0.43
CA ILE A 198 -0.41 -4.90 -0.17
C ILE A 198 -1.35 -3.81 -0.69
N ALA A 199 -1.37 -2.67 -0.01
CA ALA A 199 -2.28 -1.58 -0.33
C ALA A 199 -1.54 -0.39 -0.93
N ALA A 200 -2.10 0.27 -1.95
CA ALA A 200 -1.52 1.48 -2.50
C ALA A 200 -2.57 2.48 -3.02
N HIS A 201 -2.25 3.77 -2.92
CA HIS A 201 -2.91 4.84 -3.65
C HIS A 201 -1.88 5.48 -4.59
N LEU A 202 -1.97 5.15 -5.88
CA LEU A 202 -0.99 5.56 -6.88
C LEU A 202 -1.29 6.95 -7.45
N LYS A 203 -0.30 7.52 -8.14
CA LYS A 203 -0.41 8.84 -8.77
C LYS A 203 -1.67 8.94 -9.64
N ALA A 204 -2.51 9.96 -9.44
CA ALA A 204 -3.73 10.20 -10.20
C ALA A 204 -3.52 10.66 -11.66
N ASN A 205 -4.63 10.87 -12.40
CA ASN A 205 -4.67 11.23 -13.83
C ASN A 205 -4.18 10.10 -14.75
N PRO A 206 -4.98 9.04 -14.98
CA PRO A 206 -4.60 7.81 -15.71
C PRO A 206 -4.00 8.04 -17.10
N THR A 207 -4.40 9.09 -17.81
CA THR A 207 -4.02 9.36 -19.21
C THR A 207 -2.99 10.48 -19.39
N GLU A 208 -2.60 11.18 -18.33
CA GLU A 208 -1.59 12.23 -18.42
C GLU A 208 -0.19 11.60 -18.46
N ALA A 209 0.57 11.84 -19.53
CA ALA A 209 1.84 11.16 -19.82
C ALA A 209 2.84 11.16 -18.64
N SER A 210 3.06 12.31 -17.99
CA SER A 210 3.96 12.43 -16.85
C SER A 210 3.47 11.63 -15.64
N SER A 211 2.18 11.70 -15.33
CA SER A 211 1.56 10.94 -14.25
C SER A 211 1.56 9.43 -14.54
N CYS A 212 1.35 9.04 -15.79
CA CYS A 212 1.45 7.67 -16.28
C CYS A 212 2.85 7.09 -16.08
N ALA A 213 3.89 7.81 -16.50
CA ALA A 213 5.27 7.39 -16.28
C ALA A 213 5.60 7.27 -14.77
N GLN A 214 5.00 8.12 -13.92
CA GLN A 214 5.19 8.04 -12.48
C GLN A 214 4.53 6.78 -11.90
N ARG A 215 3.30 6.47 -12.33
CA ARG A 215 2.62 5.22 -11.93
C ARG A 215 3.39 3.98 -12.37
N GLU A 216 3.94 3.95 -13.58
CA GLU A 216 4.79 2.83 -14.00
C GLU A 216 6.06 2.72 -13.15
N ALA A 217 6.71 3.82 -12.76
CA ALA A 217 7.82 3.75 -11.81
C ALA A 217 7.37 3.24 -10.43
N GLN A 218 6.18 3.63 -9.97
CA GLN A 218 5.61 3.17 -8.70
C GLN A 218 5.27 1.67 -8.72
N VAL A 219 4.76 1.15 -9.83
CA VAL A 219 4.33 -0.26 -9.90
C VAL A 219 5.49 -1.22 -9.80
N GLU A 220 6.69 -0.86 -10.27
CA GLU A 220 7.87 -1.71 -10.11
C GLU A 220 8.21 -1.97 -8.62
N VAL A 221 7.96 -0.99 -7.74
CA VAL A 221 8.13 -1.16 -6.29
C VAL A 221 7.08 -2.13 -5.73
N LEU A 222 5.82 -1.98 -6.14
CA LEU A 222 4.74 -2.88 -5.70
C LEU A 222 4.94 -4.30 -6.22
N ARG A 223 5.39 -4.43 -7.46
CA ARG A 223 5.71 -5.70 -8.12
C ARG A 223 6.81 -6.47 -7.38
N ASP A 224 7.87 -5.79 -6.95
CA ASP A 224 8.92 -6.41 -6.12
C ASP A 224 8.38 -6.87 -4.75
N LEU A 225 7.52 -6.07 -4.10
CA LEU A 225 6.85 -6.46 -2.87
C LEU A 225 5.97 -7.69 -3.07
N VAL A 226 5.13 -7.71 -4.12
CA VAL A 226 4.27 -8.84 -4.49
C VAL A 226 5.11 -10.09 -4.71
N THR A 227 6.14 -10.00 -5.54
CA THR A 227 7.06 -11.10 -5.85
C THR A 227 7.68 -11.67 -4.57
N THR A 228 8.16 -10.79 -3.70
CA THR A 228 8.79 -11.18 -2.44
C THR A 228 7.81 -11.87 -1.50
N ARG A 229 6.58 -11.36 -1.35
CA ARG A 229 5.55 -11.98 -0.48
C ARG A 229 5.05 -13.31 -1.04
N TYR A 230 4.82 -13.36 -2.35
CA TYR A 230 4.43 -14.58 -3.03
C TYR A 230 5.50 -15.67 -2.89
N ALA A 231 6.79 -15.32 -3.04
CA ALA A 231 7.93 -16.24 -2.89
C ALA A 231 8.15 -16.72 -1.44
N THR A 232 7.79 -15.92 -0.43
CA THR A 232 7.75 -16.39 0.98
C THR A 232 6.60 -17.36 1.25
N GLY A 233 5.79 -17.63 0.23
CA GLY A 233 4.69 -18.57 0.28
C GLY A 233 3.44 -17.95 0.86
N ASP A 234 3.23 -16.63 0.85
CA ASP A 234 1.94 -16.03 1.24
C ASP A 234 0.92 -16.11 0.10
N ALA A 235 -0.37 -16.18 0.44
CA ALA A 235 -1.41 -15.75 -0.49
C ALA A 235 -1.33 -14.22 -0.59
N VAL A 236 -1.47 -13.65 -1.79
CA VAL A 236 -1.25 -12.21 -2.00
C VAL A 236 -2.55 -11.54 -2.45
N VAL A 237 -2.86 -10.41 -1.80
CA VAL A 237 -3.92 -9.48 -2.21
C VAL A 237 -3.31 -8.10 -2.39
N VAL A 238 -3.43 -7.55 -3.60
CA VAL A 238 -3.04 -6.17 -3.93
C VAL A 238 -4.30 -5.36 -4.15
N LEU A 239 -4.44 -4.21 -3.47
CA LEU A 239 -5.67 -3.43 -3.56
C LEU A 239 -5.48 -1.93 -3.28
N GLY A 240 -6.44 -1.13 -3.74
CA GLY A 240 -6.44 0.31 -3.54
C GLY A 240 -6.88 1.08 -4.79
N ASP A 241 -6.79 2.40 -4.71
CA ASP A 241 -6.92 3.29 -5.86
C ASP A 241 -5.60 3.29 -6.65
N LEU A 242 -5.52 2.40 -7.64
CA LEU A 242 -4.33 2.25 -8.47
C LEU A 242 -4.28 3.29 -9.60
N ASN A 243 -5.32 4.11 -9.76
CA ASN A 243 -5.39 5.19 -10.73
C ASN A 243 -5.01 4.78 -12.16
N ASP A 244 -5.34 3.54 -12.53
CA ASP A 244 -5.09 2.96 -13.85
C ASP A 244 -6.27 2.10 -14.31
N TYR A 245 -6.33 1.82 -15.62
CA TYR A 245 -7.40 1.03 -16.22
C TYR A 245 -6.96 -0.42 -16.44
N SER A 246 -7.88 -1.37 -16.35
CA SER A 246 -7.62 -2.75 -16.78
C SER A 246 -7.85 -2.89 -18.29
N ALA A 247 -6.84 -3.42 -19.00
CA ALA A 247 -7.00 -3.82 -20.39
C ALA A 247 -7.79 -5.13 -20.54
N LYS A 248 -7.80 -5.99 -19.52
CA LYS A 248 -8.46 -7.31 -19.55
C LYS A 248 -9.93 -7.22 -19.15
N TYR A 249 -10.21 -6.45 -18.09
CA TYR A 249 -11.56 -6.25 -17.57
C TYR A 249 -11.95 -4.79 -17.70
N MET A 250 -12.25 -4.39 -18.93
CA MET A 250 -12.66 -3.04 -19.26
C MET A 250 -13.81 -2.56 -18.37
N ASP A 251 -13.75 -1.29 -18.01
CA ASP A 251 -14.79 -0.61 -17.25
C ASP A 251 -16.03 -0.30 -18.11
N VAL A 252 -17.05 0.29 -17.47
CA VAL A 252 -18.33 0.61 -18.11
C VAL A 252 -18.21 1.55 -19.31
N SER A 253 -17.17 2.39 -19.33
CA SER A 253 -16.93 3.38 -20.39
C SER A 253 -15.96 2.87 -21.46
N GLY A 254 -15.38 1.68 -21.25
CA GLY A 254 -14.39 1.10 -22.13
C GLY A 254 -13.06 1.85 -22.13
N ASN A 255 -12.66 2.44 -21.00
CA ASN A 255 -11.36 3.09 -20.90
C ASN A 255 -10.23 2.06 -21.08
N VAL A 256 -9.20 2.45 -21.85
CA VAL A 256 -8.04 1.62 -22.16
C VAL A 256 -6.81 2.21 -21.47
N PRO A 257 -5.98 1.41 -20.78
CA PRO A 257 -4.81 1.94 -20.10
C PRO A 257 -3.75 2.44 -21.08
N THR A 258 -3.14 3.57 -20.75
CA THR A 258 -1.88 4.02 -21.37
C THR A 258 -0.66 3.50 -20.62
N SER A 259 -0.84 3.13 -19.34
CA SER A 259 0.21 2.58 -18.50
C SER A 259 0.17 1.05 -18.51
N ARG A 260 1.15 0.41 -17.85
CA ARG A 260 1.19 -1.05 -17.65
C ARG A 260 1.00 -1.46 -16.20
N VAL A 261 0.44 -0.59 -15.34
CA VAL A 261 0.34 -0.87 -13.89
C VAL A 261 -0.40 -2.17 -13.63
N ILE A 262 -1.63 -2.29 -14.13
CA ILE A 262 -2.45 -3.49 -13.87
C ILE A 262 -1.81 -4.72 -14.54
N ALA A 263 -1.25 -4.58 -15.74
CA ALA A 263 -0.57 -5.67 -16.44
C ALA A 263 0.67 -6.18 -15.67
N ASN A 264 1.53 -5.29 -15.20
CA ASN A 264 2.75 -5.64 -14.46
C ASN A 264 2.47 -6.22 -13.06
N LEU A 265 1.31 -5.91 -12.46
CA LEU A 265 0.91 -6.55 -11.21
C LEU A 265 0.34 -7.95 -11.45
N ARG A 266 -0.35 -8.17 -12.57
CA ARG A 266 -0.90 -9.48 -12.93
C ARG A 266 0.19 -10.49 -13.27
N ASP A 267 1.17 -10.06 -14.06
CA ASP A 267 2.39 -10.78 -14.44
C ASP A 267 3.59 -10.19 -13.67
N PHE A 268 3.68 -10.51 -12.38
CA PHE A 268 4.65 -9.85 -11.50
C PHE A 268 6.07 -10.39 -11.67
N ASP A 269 6.27 -11.56 -12.28
CA ASP A 269 7.60 -12.09 -12.59
C ASP A 269 8.04 -11.82 -14.04
N GLY A 270 7.12 -11.40 -14.90
CA GLY A 270 7.39 -10.90 -16.25
C GLY A 270 7.61 -12.00 -17.26
N ASP A 271 7.14 -13.22 -16.98
CA ASP A 271 7.27 -14.38 -17.84
C ASP A 271 6.14 -14.49 -18.89
N GLY A 272 5.15 -13.59 -18.81
CA GLY A 272 3.99 -13.53 -19.69
C GLY A 272 2.78 -14.34 -19.20
N VAL A 273 2.87 -14.94 -18.01
CA VAL A 273 1.76 -15.58 -17.31
C VAL A 273 1.17 -14.58 -16.31
N ASP A 274 -0.15 -14.65 -16.11
CA ASP A 274 -0.79 -13.87 -15.04
C ASP A 274 -0.90 -14.73 -13.77
N GLU A 275 -0.15 -14.38 -12.73
CA GLU A 275 -0.22 -14.96 -11.38
C GLU A 275 -1.34 -14.34 -10.56
N LEU A 276 -1.61 -13.04 -10.73
CA LEU A 276 -2.73 -12.37 -10.09
C LEU A 276 -3.93 -12.25 -11.03
N GLU A 277 -5.12 -12.46 -10.48
CA GLU A 277 -6.39 -12.18 -11.14
C GLU A 277 -7.09 -11.00 -10.50
N GLU A 278 -7.70 -10.15 -11.33
CA GLU A 278 -8.53 -9.07 -10.84
C GLU A 278 -9.90 -9.60 -10.42
N VAL A 279 -10.44 -9.13 -9.30
CA VAL A 279 -11.80 -9.49 -8.86
C VAL A 279 -12.87 -8.94 -9.80
N SER A 280 -12.53 -7.96 -10.64
CA SER A 280 -13.39 -7.43 -11.72
C SER A 280 -13.79 -8.49 -12.74
N SER A 281 -13.08 -9.62 -12.79
CA SER A 281 -13.35 -10.79 -13.63
C SER A 281 -14.75 -11.36 -13.47
N VAL A 282 -15.34 -11.26 -12.28
CA VAL A 282 -16.70 -11.76 -11.98
C VAL A 282 -17.76 -10.66 -11.92
N ILE A 283 -17.38 -9.40 -12.13
CA ILE A 283 -18.31 -8.26 -12.16
C ILE A 283 -18.78 -8.03 -13.59
N ALA A 284 -20.08 -7.81 -13.81
CA ALA A 284 -20.59 -7.41 -15.12
C ALA A 284 -20.05 -6.04 -15.55
N GLN A 285 -19.59 -5.90 -16.80
CA GLN A 285 -19.00 -4.64 -17.30
C GLN A 285 -19.91 -3.42 -17.10
N SER A 286 -21.24 -3.59 -17.20
CA SER A 286 -22.23 -2.52 -16.96
C SER A 286 -22.15 -1.90 -15.55
N SER A 287 -21.57 -2.63 -14.60
CA SER A 287 -21.39 -2.20 -13.21
C SER A 287 -19.93 -1.89 -12.86
N ARG A 288 -18.98 -2.06 -13.79
CA ARG A 288 -17.56 -1.83 -13.55
C ARG A 288 -17.22 -0.34 -13.60
N TYR A 289 -17.49 0.38 -12.54
CA TYR A 289 -16.90 1.70 -12.31
C TYR A 289 -16.83 1.95 -10.81
N THR A 290 -15.66 2.35 -10.34
CA THR A 290 -15.41 2.73 -8.95
C THR A 290 -15.27 4.22 -8.80
N TYR A 291 -15.21 5.00 -9.89
CA TYR A 291 -15.16 6.46 -9.90
C TYR A 291 -16.29 7.04 -10.76
N GLN A 292 -16.83 8.17 -10.34
CA GLN A 292 -17.73 8.99 -11.16
C GLN A 292 -17.48 10.50 -10.98
N SER A 293 -17.19 11.17 -12.10
CA SER A 293 -17.03 12.62 -12.18
C SER A 293 -18.25 13.38 -11.63
N SER A 294 -18.07 14.62 -11.21
CA SER A 294 -19.13 15.45 -10.61
C SER A 294 -20.33 15.70 -11.52
N SER A 295 -20.13 15.76 -12.84
CA SER A 295 -21.21 15.85 -13.83
C SER A 295 -21.94 14.51 -14.06
N GLY A 296 -21.41 13.42 -13.52
CA GLY A 296 -21.86 12.07 -13.76
C GLY A 296 -21.52 11.52 -15.16
N SER A 297 -20.89 12.32 -16.02
CA SER A 297 -20.68 12.00 -17.44
C SER A 297 -19.48 11.09 -17.71
N SER A 298 -18.48 11.10 -16.82
CA SER A 298 -17.34 10.19 -16.86
C SER A 298 -17.44 9.18 -15.71
N LYS A 299 -17.30 7.91 -16.06
CA LYS A 299 -17.23 6.76 -15.16
C LYS A 299 -16.00 5.95 -15.51
N SER A 300 -15.28 5.48 -14.50
CA SER A 300 -14.14 4.59 -14.70
C SER A 300 -13.93 3.64 -13.54
N MET A 301 -13.20 2.56 -13.76
CA MET A 301 -12.72 1.69 -12.70
C MET A 301 -11.25 2.01 -12.41
N LEU A 302 -11.00 2.65 -11.26
CA LEU A 302 -9.68 3.09 -10.80
C LEU A 302 -9.20 2.31 -9.57
N ASP A 303 -10.14 1.79 -8.79
CA ASP A 303 -9.89 0.98 -7.62
C ASP A 303 -9.92 -0.49 -8.02
N HIS A 304 -8.89 -1.23 -7.60
CA HIS A 304 -8.70 -2.62 -7.98
C HIS A 304 -8.45 -3.49 -6.77
N ILE A 305 -8.80 -4.78 -6.89
CA ILE A 305 -8.35 -5.85 -6.01
C ILE A 305 -7.83 -6.95 -6.93
N LEU A 306 -6.56 -7.32 -6.75
CA LEU A 306 -5.89 -8.40 -7.45
C LEU A 306 -5.49 -9.48 -6.45
N VAL A 307 -5.73 -10.74 -6.78
CA VAL A 307 -5.50 -11.89 -5.89
C VAL A 307 -4.67 -12.96 -6.57
N SER A 308 -3.78 -13.61 -5.84
CA SER A 308 -2.97 -14.72 -6.37
C SER A 308 -3.83 -15.94 -6.70
N LYS A 309 -3.94 -16.29 -7.99
CA LYS A 309 -4.83 -17.34 -8.53
C LYS A 309 -4.56 -18.73 -7.97
N ALA A 310 -3.28 -19.00 -7.69
CA ALA A 310 -2.84 -20.26 -7.14
C ALA A 310 -3.21 -20.42 -5.65
N ASP A 311 -3.57 -19.33 -4.95
CA ASP A 311 -3.80 -19.34 -3.50
C ASP A 311 -5.23 -18.90 -3.10
N ILE A 312 -5.98 -18.26 -3.98
CA ILE A 312 -7.26 -17.61 -3.66
C ILE A 312 -8.28 -17.89 -4.76
N ASP A 313 -9.48 -18.32 -4.35
CA ASP A 313 -10.66 -18.39 -5.21
C ASP A 313 -11.53 -17.13 -5.04
N ILE A 314 -11.90 -16.51 -6.17
CA ILE A 314 -12.85 -15.39 -6.18
C ILE A 314 -14.26 -15.98 -6.18
N VAL A 315 -14.98 -15.82 -5.07
CA VAL A 315 -16.35 -16.34 -4.90
C VAL A 315 -17.37 -15.39 -5.50
N ASP A 316 -17.22 -14.10 -5.17
CA ASP A 316 -18.08 -13.02 -5.65
C ASP A 316 -17.33 -11.69 -5.57
N ALA A 317 -17.73 -10.72 -6.39
CA ALA A 317 -17.26 -9.36 -6.27
C ALA A 317 -18.33 -8.38 -6.71
N THR A 318 -18.38 -7.23 -6.04
CA THR A 318 -19.35 -6.19 -6.32
C THR A 318 -18.76 -4.81 -6.07
N ILE A 319 -19.23 -3.83 -6.85
CA ILE A 319 -18.98 -2.42 -6.56
C ILE A 319 -20.25 -1.87 -5.93
N ARG A 320 -20.13 -1.38 -4.69
CA ARG A 320 -21.24 -0.96 -3.86
C ARG A 320 -21.66 0.48 -4.19
N HIS A 321 -22.30 0.66 -5.34
CA HIS A 321 -22.86 1.97 -5.74
C HIS A 321 -23.96 2.46 -4.79
N ASP A 322 -24.58 1.56 -4.03
CA ASP A 322 -25.70 1.83 -3.13
C ASP A 322 -25.30 2.49 -1.80
N VAL A 323 -24.05 2.36 -1.37
CA VAL A 323 -23.62 2.84 -0.03
C VAL A 323 -23.06 4.27 -0.04
N VAL A 324 -22.75 4.81 -1.22
CA VAL A 324 -22.30 6.21 -1.38
C VAL A 324 -23.49 7.06 -1.79
N SER A 325 -24.15 7.64 -0.79
CA SER A 325 -25.42 8.35 -0.97
C SER A 325 -25.32 9.70 -1.68
N SER A 326 -24.13 10.31 -1.67
CA SER A 326 -23.88 11.59 -2.32
C SER A 326 -22.41 11.79 -2.64
N ARG A 327 -22.15 12.77 -3.51
CA ARG A 327 -20.79 13.21 -3.87
C ARG A 327 -20.03 13.89 -2.73
N SER A 328 -20.71 14.28 -1.65
CA SER A 328 -20.04 14.81 -0.45
C SER A 328 -19.48 13.69 0.44
N VAL A 329 -19.78 12.42 0.14
CA VAL A 329 -19.19 11.27 0.84
C VAL A 329 -17.92 10.82 0.12
N SER A 330 -18.00 10.56 -1.19
CA SER A 330 -16.85 10.29 -2.05
C SER A 330 -17.24 10.41 -3.52
N ASP A 331 -16.24 10.57 -4.39
CA ASP A 331 -16.33 10.37 -5.84
C ASP A 331 -16.04 8.94 -6.29
N HIS A 332 -15.62 8.12 -5.33
CA HIS A 332 -15.42 6.71 -5.50
C HIS A 332 -16.53 5.87 -4.87
N PHE A 333 -16.62 4.62 -5.30
CA PHE A 333 -17.52 3.60 -4.80
C PHE A 333 -16.71 2.39 -4.33
N PRO A 334 -17.02 1.81 -3.16
CA PRO A 334 -16.26 0.69 -2.65
C PRO A 334 -16.32 -0.53 -3.57
N LEU A 335 -15.17 -1.13 -3.84
CA LEU A 335 -15.04 -2.45 -4.46
C LEU A 335 -14.89 -3.48 -3.35
N VAL A 336 -15.73 -4.52 -3.34
CA VAL A 336 -15.73 -5.59 -2.33
C VAL A 336 -15.68 -6.94 -3.03
N ALA A 337 -14.87 -7.85 -2.52
CA ALA A 337 -14.78 -9.22 -2.97
C ALA A 337 -14.96 -10.20 -1.80
N THR A 338 -15.67 -11.29 -2.06
CA THR A 338 -15.69 -12.49 -1.21
C THR A 338 -14.70 -13.49 -1.79
N LEU A 339 -13.77 -13.93 -0.95
CA LEU A 339 -12.61 -14.73 -1.36
C LEU A 339 -12.54 -15.99 -0.50
N ASP A 340 -12.24 -17.13 -1.12
CA ASP A 340 -11.88 -18.36 -0.40
C ASP A 340 -10.37 -18.53 -0.44
N ILE A 341 -9.74 -18.45 0.74
CA ILE A 341 -8.29 -18.66 0.88
C ILE A 341 -8.01 -20.16 0.86
N LEU A 342 -7.19 -20.62 -0.08
CA LEU A 342 -6.81 -22.03 -0.15
C LEU A 342 -5.90 -22.41 1.00
N ALA A 343 -6.03 -23.64 1.49
CA ALA A 343 -5.15 -24.17 2.52
C ALA A 343 -3.70 -24.28 2.04
N GLU A 344 -3.52 -24.60 0.75
CA GLU A 344 -2.23 -24.78 0.09
C GLU A 344 -2.26 -24.14 -1.29
N ARG A 345 -1.08 -23.71 -1.78
CA ARG A 345 -0.93 -23.18 -3.13
C ARG A 345 -1.15 -24.28 -4.15
N ASN A 346 -1.95 -23.99 -5.17
CA ASN A 346 -2.23 -24.85 -6.30
C ASN A 346 -1.59 -24.29 -7.59
N GLU A 347 -0.31 -24.63 -7.80
CA GLU A 347 0.47 -24.20 -8.96
C GLU A 347 -0.11 -24.67 -10.31
N SER A 348 -0.96 -25.71 -10.33
CA SER A 348 -1.61 -26.16 -11.57
C SER A 348 -2.59 -25.13 -12.16
N ARG A 349 -2.94 -24.09 -11.39
CA ARG A 349 -3.78 -22.97 -11.81
C ARG A 349 -2.99 -21.89 -12.56
N LEU A 350 -1.67 -21.94 -12.51
CA LEU A 350 -0.81 -21.08 -13.33
C LEU A 350 -0.63 -21.77 -14.69
N PRO A 351 -0.93 -21.07 -15.80
CA PRO A 351 -0.52 -21.53 -17.13
C PRO A 351 0.97 -21.89 -17.13
N THR A 352 1.34 -23.00 -17.76
CA THR A 352 2.77 -23.30 -17.98
C THR A 352 3.31 -22.32 -19.01
N SER A 353 4.34 -21.55 -18.66
CA SER A 353 4.96 -20.65 -19.63
C SER A 353 5.51 -21.48 -20.80
N SER A 354 5.08 -21.16 -22.02
CA SER A 354 5.73 -21.70 -23.21
C SER A 354 7.12 -21.09 -23.25
N SER A 355 8.14 -21.92 -23.04
CA SER A 355 9.56 -21.57 -22.99
C SER A 355 9.92 -20.35 -23.84
N THR A 356 10.00 -19.19 -23.19
CA THR A 356 10.62 -18.00 -23.78
C THR A 356 11.86 -17.72 -22.96
N THR A 357 12.99 -17.59 -23.64
CA THR A 357 14.35 -17.55 -23.10
C THR A 357 14.46 -16.61 -21.88
N PRO A 358 15.06 -17.03 -20.76
CA PRO A 358 15.18 -16.19 -19.57
C PRO A 358 15.85 -14.86 -19.90
N ARG A 359 15.27 -13.74 -19.47
CA ARG A 359 16.05 -12.49 -19.36
C ARG A 359 17.11 -12.72 -18.29
N ASP A 360 18.34 -12.40 -18.64
CA ASP A 360 19.52 -12.54 -17.81
C ASP A 360 19.37 -11.69 -16.53
N THR A 361 19.15 -12.34 -15.37
CA THR A 361 18.97 -11.70 -14.06
C THR A 361 20.30 -11.47 -13.33
N SER A 362 21.45 -11.48 -14.04
CA SER A 362 22.78 -11.49 -13.42
C SER A 362 23.25 -10.19 -12.73
N VAL A 363 22.39 -9.19 -12.46
CA VAL A 363 22.86 -7.89 -11.92
C VAL A 363 22.62 -7.69 -10.42
N TRP A 364 21.82 -8.52 -9.74
CA TRP A 364 21.51 -8.30 -8.32
C TRP A 364 21.77 -9.52 -7.44
N ARG A 365 23.03 -9.96 -7.38
CA ARG A 365 23.53 -10.81 -6.27
C ARG A 365 24.96 -10.45 -5.90
N THR A 366 25.15 -9.33 -5.20
CA THR A 366 26.28 -9.22 -4.28
C THR A 366 25.82 -8.44 -3.05
N PHE A 367 25.81 -9.11 -1.89
CA PHE A 367 26.10 -8.63 -0.54
C PHE A 367 25.22 -9.35 0.49
N VAL A 368 25.59 -10.58 0.86
CA VAL A 368 25.39 -11.11 2.22
C VAL A 368 26.48 -12.16 2.53
N VAL A 369 27.30 -11.84 3.54
CA VAL A 369 28.07 -12.71 4.47
C VAL A 369 29.38 -13.35 3.98
N ALA A 370 30.49 -12.72 4.38
CA ALA A 370 31.74 -13.40 4.72
C ALA A 370 32.24 -12.87 6.06
N GLY A 371 31.88 -13.58 7.14
CA GLY A 371 32.40 -13.36 8.50
C GLY A 371 32.70 -14.72 9.12
N GLY A 372 33.58 -15.49 8.47
CA GLY A 372 34.01 -16.81 8.91
C GLY A 372 35.13 -16.72 9.94
N VAL A 373 34.88 -17.33 11.09
CA VAL A 373 35.80 -17.59 12.20
C VAL A 373 37.04 -18.35 11.73
N ALA A 374 38.22 -17.85 12.10
CA ALA A 374 39.50 -18.53 11.92
C ALA A 374 39.77 -19.48 13.09
N ALA A 375 40.03 -20.76 12.78
CA ALA A 375 40.82 -21.64 13.64
C ALA A 375 41.49 -22.72 12.76
N VAL A 376 42.79 -22.53 12.55
CA VAL A 376 43.70 -23.44 11.87
C VAL A 376 44.04 -24.60 12.81
N LEU A 377 43.80 -25.84 12.36
CA LEU A 377 44.36 -27.04 12.97
C LEU A 377 45.52 -27.55 12.10
N LEU A 378 46.69 -27.53 12.74
CA LEU A 378 47.95 -28.17 12.41
C LEU A 378 47.76 -29.64 12.00
N HIS A 379 48.49 -30.14 10.99
CA HIS A 379 49.14 -31.47 10.97
C HIS A 379 50.10 -31.63 9.75
N ILE A 380 51.40 -31.47 10.04
CA ILE A 380 52.58 -32.28 9.66
C ILE A 380 52.46 -33.23 8.44
N ALA A 381 53.33 -33.08 7.44
CA ALA A 381 54.35 -34.08 7.06
C ALA A 381 55.24 -33.62 5.86
N HIS A 382 56.55 -33.80 6.08
CA HIS A 382 57.73 -33.71 5.19
C HIS A 382 58.25 -32.36 4.71
#